data_AF-A0A6L4BD84-F1
#
_entry.id   AF-A0A6L4BD84-F1
#
_cell.length_a   1.000
_cell.length_b   1.000
_cell.length_c   1.000
_cell.angle_alpha   90.00
_cell.angle_beta   90.00
_cell.angle_gamma   90.00
#
_symmetry.space_group_name_H-M   'P 1'
#
loop_
_entity.id
_entity.type
_entity.pdbx_description
1 polymer ?
#
loop_
_entity_poly.entity_id
_entity_poly.type
_entity_poly.pdbx_seq_one_letter_code
_entity_poly.pdbx_strand_id
1 'polypeptide(L)'
;MKTPKLLPWHARKAGVPVERAEALWRKALREATADTGWVGTSEFWGAAEARFLELLAEEQSTLCAPHVETFVRSQHRMGLLPLLAAEQVFSAMSANWQRFCNQMNKAA
;
A
#
# COMPACT_ATOMS: atom_id res chain seq x y z
N MET A 1 9.26 -0.80 -33.15
CA MET A 1 8.52 -2.00 -32.68
C MET A 1 7.05 -1.64 -32.57
N LYS A 2 6.14 -2.49 -33.06
CA LYS A 2 4.71 -2.21 -33.09
C LYS A 2 4.15 -2.27 -31.66
N THR A 3 3.57 -1.17 -31.19
CA THR A 3 2.90 -1.12 -29.89
C THR A 3 1.66 -2.03 -29.92
N PRO A 4 1.41 -2.88 -28.91
CA PRO A 4 0.24 -3.72 -28.90
C PRO A 4 -1.03 -2.86 -28.87
N LYS A 5 -2.03 -3.25 -29.68
CA LYS A 5 -3.31 -2.52 -29.76
C LYS A 5 -4.05 -2.45 -28.42
N LEU A 6 -3.74 -3.36 -27.50
CA LEU A 6 -4.31 -3.44 -26.16
C LEU A 6 -3.63 -2.49 -25.17
N LEU A 7 -2.49 -1.86 -25.52
CA LEU A 7 -1.74 -0.99 -24.62
C LEU A 7 -2.56 0.17 -24.05
N PRO A 8 -3.41 0.88 -24.83
CA PRO A 8 -4.25 1.94 -24.28
C PRO A 8 -5.25 1.43 -23.22
N TRP A 9 -5.72 0.18 -23.36
CA TRP A 9 -6.59 -0.44 -22.36
C TRP A 9 -5.83 -0.73 -21.06
N HIS A 10 -4.61 -1.29 -21.14
CA HIS A 10 -3.76 -1.52 -19.97
C HIS A 10 -3.38 -0.21 -19.27
N ALA A 11 -3.06 0.84 -20.04
CA ALA A 11 -2.74 2.17 -19.52
C ALA A 11 -3.92 2.75 -18.71
N ARG A 12 -5.15 2.69 -19.27
CA ARG A 12 -6.37 3.13 -18.58
C ARG A 12 -6.65 2.32 -17.32
N LYS A 13 -6.44 1.00 -17.37
CA LYS A 13 -6.63 0.11 -16.21
C LYS A 13 -5.65 0.43 -15.08
N ALA A 14 -4.41 0.80 -15.41
CA ALA A 14 -3.38 1.15 -14.44
C ALA A 14 -3.47 2.61 -13.95
N GLY A 15 -4.23 3.48 -14.62
CA GLY A 15 -4.29 4.91 -14.31
C GLY A 15 -3.06 5.69 -14.80
N VAL A 16 -2.29 5.13 -15.73
CA VAL A 16 -1.03 5.69 -16.25
C VAL A 16 -1.28 6.36 -17.61
N PRO A 17 -0.67 7.52 -17.91
CA PRO A 17 -0.78 8.12 -19.24
C PRO A 17 -0.21 7.19 -20.32
N VAL A 18 -0.84 7.18 -21.50
CA VAL A 18 -0.50 6.26 -22.60
C VAL A 18 0.97 6.37 -23.01
N GLU A 19 1.51 7.60 -23.07
CA GLU A 19 2.92 7.84 -23.40
C GLU A 19 3.89 7.15 -22.43
N ARG A 20 3.55 7.13 -21.14
CA ARG A 20 4.35 6.47 -20.11
C ARG A 20 4.21 4.96 -20.20
N ALA A 21 3.01 4.44 -20.46
CA ALA A 21 2.82 3.01 -20.74
C ALA A 21 3.62 2.55 -21.97
N GLU A 22 3.73 3.37 -23.02
CA GLU A 22 4.59 3.07 -24.17
C GLU A 22 6.09 3.07 -23.84
N ALA A 23 6.53 3.94 -22.93
CA ALA A 23 7.92 3.93 -22.45
C ALA A 23 8.21 2.66 -21.63
N LEU A 24 7.30 2.26 -20.75
CA LEU A 24 7.40 1.02 -19.96
C LEU A 24 7.39 -0.22 -20.87
N TRP A 25 6.55 -0.22 -21.91
CA TRP A 25 6.54 -1.29 -22.91
C TRP A 25 7.88 -1.43 -23.63
N ARG A 26 8.49 -0.31 -24.02
CA ARG A 26 9.84 -0.32 -24.62
C ARG A 26 10.90 -0.83 -23.64
N LYS A 27 10.77 -0.53 -22.35
CA LYS A 27 11.66 -1.04 -21.30
C LYS A 27 11.50 -2.56 -21.14
N ALA A 28 10.27 -3.05 -20.99
CA ALA A 28 9.95 -4.47 -20.89
C ALA A 28 10.48 -5.28 -22.09
N LEU A 29 10.37 -4.73 -23.32
CA LEU A 29 10.94 -5.38 -24.50
C LEU A 29 12.48 -5.49 -24.45
N ARG A 30 13.18 -4.49 -23.92
CA ARG A 30 14.65 -4.53 -23.79
C ARG A 30 15.06 -5.58 -22.76
N GLU A 31 14.36 -5.64 -21.64
CA GLU A 31 14.61 -6.63 -20.58
C GLU A 31 14.31 -8.04 -21.07
N ALA A 32 13.17 -8.26 -21.74
CA ALA A 32 12.86 -9.54 -22.35
C ALA A 32 13.87 -9.95 -23.42
N THR A 33 14.40 -9.00 -24.19
CA THR A 33 15.45 -9.28 -25.19
C THR A 33 16.77 -9.70 -24.52
N ALA A 34 17.10 -9.11 -23.37
CA ALA A 34 18.28 -9.50 -22.59
C ALA A 34 18.11 -10.90 -21.98
N ASP A 35 16.90 -11.25 -21.55
CA ASP A 35 16.59 -12.53 -20.91
C ASP A 35 16.54 -13.68 -21.93
N THR A 36 15.88 -13.50 -23.09
CA THR A 36 15.67 -14.60 -24.07
C THR A 36 16.67 -14.61 -25.22
N GLY A 37 17.43 -13.54 -25.43
CA GLY A 37 18.44 -13.42 -26.50
C GLY A 37 17.92 -13.37 -27.94
N TRP A 38 16.68 -13.83 -28.20
CA TRP A 38 16.05 -13.85 -29.51
C TRP A 38 14.64 -13.25 -29.49
N VAL A 39 14.37 -12.36 -30.46
CA VAL A 39 13.07 -11.70 -30.63
C VAL A 39 12.21 -12.53 -31.59
N GLY A 40 11.07 -13.03 -31.11
CA GLY A 40 10.07 -13.68 -31.97
C GLY A 40 9.54 -15.03 -31.48
N THR A 41 10.16 -15.64 -30.47
CA THR A 41 9.63 -16.85 -29.82
C THR A 41 8.41 -16.50 -28.96
N SER A 42 7.47 -17.44 -28.77
CA SER A 42 6.33 -17.22 -27.85
C SER A 42 6.80 -16.87 -26.43
N GLU A 43 7.91 -17.47 -25.99
CA GLU A 43 8.54 -17.21 -24.69
C GLU A 43 8.98 -15.75 -24.54
N PHE A 44 9.52 -15.14 -25.61
CA PHE A 44 9.89 -13.72 -25.62
C PHE A 44 8.66 -12.82 -25.40
N TRP A 45 7.55 -13.11 -26.09
CA TRP A 45 6.33 -12.31 -25.94
C TRP A 45 5.71 -12.49 -24.55
N GLY A 46 5.73 -13.70 -24.00
CA GLY A 46 5.29 -13.97 -22.64
C GLY A 46 6.16 -13.26 -21.59
N ALA A 47 7.48 -13.29 -21.75
CA ALA A 47 8.41 -12.58 -20.86
C ALA A 47 8.23 -11.06 -20.93
N ALA A 48 8.06 -10.50 -22.13
CA ALA A 48 7.81 -9.07 -22.31
C ALA A 48 6.47 -8.62 -21.70
N GLU A 49 5.42 -9.42 -21.84
CA GLU A 49 4.12 -9.13 -21.21
C GLU A 49 4.20 -9.21 -19.68
N ALA A 50 4.86 -10.24 -19.13
CA ALA A 50 5.05 -10.37 -17.69
C ALA A 50 5.81 -9.18 -17.09
N ARG A 51 6.94 -8.78 -17.71
CA ARG A 51 7.72 -7.61 -17.29
C ARG A 51 6.95 -6.31 -17.42
N PHE A 52 6.15 -6.16 -18.46
CA PHE A 52 5.30 -4.99 -18.64
C PHE A 52 4.25 -4.86 -17.52
N LEU A 53 3.60 -5.96 -17.14
CA LEU A 53 2.62 -5.97 -16.06
C LEU A 53 3.26 -5.67 -14.70
N GLU A 54 4.46 -6.18 -14.45
CA GLU A 54 5.24 -5.89 -13.24
C GLU A 54 5.60 -4.39 -13.15
N LEU A 55 6.14 -3.81 -14.22
CA LEU A 55 6.45 -2.37 -14.31
C LEU A 55 5.20 -1.48 -14.14
N LEU A 56 4.05 -1.93 -14.65
CA LEU A 56 2.78 -1.22 -14.46
C LEU A 56 2.31 -1.26 -13.00
N ALA A 57 2.48 -2.40 -12.31
CA ALA A 57 2.13 -2.53 -10.91
C ALA A 57 3.04 -1.67 -10.02
N GLU A 58 4.34 -1.61 -10.33
CA GLU A 58 5.29 -0.71 -9.67
C GLU A 58 4.89 0.76 -9.84
N GLU A 59 4.60 1.22 -11.05
CA GLU A 59 4.17 2.61 -11.30
C GLU A 59 2.81 2.92 -10.67
N GLN A 60 1.88 1.96 -10.63
CA GLN A 60 0.60 2.14 -9.94
C GLN A 60 0.80 2.31 -8.43
N SER A 61 1.73 1.54 -7.84
CA SER A 61 2.07 1.68 -6.42
C SER A 61 2.66 3.06 -6.11
N THR A 62 3.49 3.62 -7.00
CA THR A 62 4.12 4.93 -6.76
C THR A 62 3.17 6.11 -6.99
N LEU A 63 2.22 5.99 -7.93
CA LEU A 63 1.30 7.08 -8.29
C LEU A 63 0.05 7.16 -7.41
N CYS A 64 -0.55 6.01 -7.03
CA CYS A 64 -1.79 6.00 -6.24
C CYS A 64 -1.55 5.83 -4.73
N ALA A 65 -0.36 5.44 -4.29
CA ALA A 65 -0.04 5.32 -2.88
C ALA A 65 1.48 5.48 -2.65
N PRO A 66 2.00 6.72 -2.44
CA PRO A 66 3.12 6.80 -1.49
C PRO A 66 2.66 6.01 -0.25
N HIS A 67 3.54 5.24 0.39
CA HIS A 67 3.35 4.30 1.50
C HIS A 67 2.54 4.85 2.71
N VAL A 68 1.36 5.36 2.46
CA VAL A 68 0.52 6.23 3.26
C VAL A 68 -0.71 5.44 3.67
N GLU A 69 -1.09 4.38 2.94
CA GLU A 69 -2.11 3.43 3.41
C GLU A 69 -1.75 2.84 4.78
N THR A 70 -0.47 2.47 5.00
CA THR A 70 0.00 1.98 6.30
C THR A 70 -0.10 3.07 7.37
N PHE A 71 0.29 4.30 7.03
CA PHE A 71 0.27 5.43 7.95
C PHE A 71 -1.16 5.88 8.31
N VAL A 72 -2.05 5.97 7.34
CA VAL A 72 -3.46 6.36 7.50
C VAL A 72 -4.26 5.29 8.24
N ARG A 73 -4.01 4.00 7.98
CA ARG A 73 -4.58 2.92 8.79
C ARG A 73 -4.08 2.95 10.25
N SER A 74 -2.84 3.40 10.48
CA SER A 74 -2.32 3.57 11.84
C SER A 74 -2.93 4.77 12.58
N GLN A 75 -3.31 5.85 11.87
CA GLN A 75 -3.87 7.06 12.48
C GLN A 75 -5.20 6.82 13.21
N HIS A 76 -6.09 5.99 12.66
CA HIS A 76 -7.40 5.75 13.29
C HIS A 76 -7.26 5.06 14.66
N ARG A 77 -6.24 4.23 14.85
CA ARG A 77 -5.99 3.57 16.14
C ARG A 77 -5.31 4.50 17.14
N MET A 78 -4.41 5.38 16.68
CA MET A 78 -3.70 6.31 17.57
C MET A 78 -4.61 7.42 18.11
N GLY A 79 -5.61 7.88 17.34
CA GLY A 79 -6.51 8.95 17.76
C GLY A 79 -7.37 8.61 19.00
N LEU A 80 -7.60 7.32 19.27
CA LEU A 80 -8.44 6.86 20.40
C LEU A 80 -7.65 6.53 21.67
N LEU A 81 -6.32 6.37 21.57
CA LEU A 81 -5.48 5.99 22.72
C LEU A 81 -5.54 6.98 23.90
N PRO A 82 -5.56 8.31 23.70
CA PRO A 82 -5.63 9.25 24.82
C PRO A 82 -6.95 9.16 25.59
N LEU A 83 -8.08 8.93 24.90
CA LEU A 83 -9.39 8.82 25.53
C LEU A 83 -9.52 7.54 26.36
N LEU A 84 -9.06 6.41 25.81
CA LEU A 84 -9.03 5.14 26.52
C LEU A 84 -8.10 5.19 27.75
N ALA A 85 -6.93 5.84 27.62
CA ALA A 85 -6.02 6.03 28.75
C ALA A 85 -6.66 6.89 29.86
N ALA A 86 -7.35 7.96 29.50
CA ALA A 86 -8.06 8.81 30.46
C ALA A 86 -9.12 8.03 31.22
N GLU A 87 -9.94 7.22 30.54
CA GLU A 87 -10.98 6.39 31.17
C GLU A 87 -10.37 5.44 32.21
N GLN A 88 -9.28 4.74 31.85
CA GLN A 88 -8.61 3.82 32.78
C GLN A 88 -8.04 4.53 34.02
N VAL A 89 -7.49 5.73 33.85
CA VAL A 89 -6.99 6.54 34.97
C VAL A 89 -8.13 6.99 35.89
N PHE A 90 -9.25 7.45 35.33
CA PHE A 90 -10.41 7.84 36.13
C PHE A 90 -11.03 6.66 36.90
N SER A 91 -11.13 5.49 36.27
CA SER A 91 -11.60 4.27 36.93
C SER A 91 -10.66 3.83 38.05
N ALA A 92 -9.34 3.87 37.84
CA ALA A 92 -8.36 3.54 38.88
C ALA A 92 -8.41 4.53 40.05
N MET A 93 -8.52 5.82 39.75
CA MET A 93 -8.59 6.88 40.76
C MET A 93 -9.86 6.77 41.62
N SER A 94 -11.01 6.54 40.99
CA SER A 94 -12.29 6.37 41.71
C SER A 94 -12.29 5.12 42.58
N ALA A 95 -11.77 3.99 42.08
CA ALA A 95 -11.63 2.76 42.85
C ALA A 95 -10.69 2.94 44.06
N ASN A 96 -9.57 3.65 43.88
CA ASN A 96 -8.65 3.94 44.98
C ASN A 96 -9.29 4.87 46.03
N TRP A 97 -10.02 5.89 45.58
CA TRP A 97 -10.75 6.81 46.46
C TRP A 97 -11.81 6.08 47.29
N GLN A 98 -12.59 5.19 46.67
CA GLN A 98 -13.58 4.38 47.38
C GLN A 98 -12.95 3.48 48.45
N ARG A 99 -11.79 2.86 48.14
CA ARG A 99 -11.05 2.05 49.12
C ARG A 99 -10.58 2.89 50.30
N PHE A 100 -10.06 4.09 50.04
CA PHE A 100 -9.62 5.02 51.08
C PHE A 100 -10.77 5.44 52.00
N CYS A 101 -11.91 5.87 51.45
CA CYS A 101 -13.09 6.22 52.24
C CYS A 101 -13.61 5.03 53.07
N ASN A 102 -13.61 3.82 52.49
CA ASN A 102 -14.00 2.61 53.20
C ASN A 102 -13.03 2.22 54.32
N GLN A 103 -11.73 2.53 54.20
CA GLN A 103 -10.77 2.33 55.28
C GLN A 103 -10.98 3.34 56.41
N MET A 104 -11.24 4.61 56.10
CA MET A 104 -11.55 5.62 57.12
C MET A 104 -12.79 5.25 57.93
N ASN A 105 -13.85 4.79 57.26
CA ASN A 105 -15.09 4.38 57.93
C ASN A 105 -14.94 3.11 58.80
N LYS A 106 -13.88 2.33 58.63
CA LYS A 106 -13.57 1.15 59.46
C LYS A 106 -12.66 1.46 60.65
N ALA A 107 -12.00 2.61 60.64
CA ALA A 107 -11.06 3.04 61.68
C ALA A 107 -11.67 4.03 62.69
N ALA A 108 -12.89 4.53 62.41
CA ALA A 108 -13.73 5.32 63.31
C ALA A 108 -14.76 4.43 64.01
#